data_AF-A0A399X661-F1
#
_entry.id   AF-A0A399X661-F1
#
_cell.length_a   1.000
_cell.length_b   1.000
_cell.length_c   1.000
_cell.angle_alpha   90.00
_cell.angle_beta   90.00
_cell.angle_gamma   90.00
#
_symmetry.space_group_name_H-M   'P 1'
#
loop_
_entity.id
_entity.type
_entity.pdbx_description
1 polymer ?
#
loop_
_entity_poly.entity_id
_entity_poly.type
_entity_poly.pdbx_seq_one_letter_code
_entity_poly.pdbx_strand_id
1 'polypeptide(L)'
;MSRLANTTPFPNLLLDRVMSFLSDTEWRVLCVIVRQTYGWQKPEDWLSHSQLKDHTGRESAAVSRAVDTLVKRGLIVVRDRFNRRLNSTAERRRSRSGLVFAIHPLFLDSALYRRRIGLGDFTLRSSQSENNKSNYHSKKETNDDLK
;
A
#
# COMPACT_ATOMS: atom_id res chain seq x y z
N MET A 1 -18.03 -7.01 -14.09
CA MET A 1 -17.43 -5.67 -13.87
C MET A 1 -16.30 -5.48 -14.88
N SER A 2 -16.38 -4.49 -15.76
CA SER A 2 -15.28 -4.17 -16.69
C SER A 2 -14.12 -3.54 -15.92
N ARG A 3 -12.88 -3.95 -16.21
CA ARG A 3 -11.69 -3.27 -15.69
C ARG A 3 -11.47 -1.99 -16.48
N LEU A 4 -11.13 -0.91 -15.78
CA LEU A 4 -10.73 0.34 -16.42
C LEU A 4 -9.41 0.11 -17.18
N ALA A 5 -9.37 0.51 -18.46
CA ALA A 5 -8.16 0.41 -19.28
C ALA A 5 -7.05 1.33 -18.73
N ASN A 6 -5.79 0.92 -18.88
CA ASN A 6 -4.62 1.67 -18.43
C ASN A 6 -4.61 2.02 -16.93
N THR A 7 -5.21 1.17 -16.09
CA THR A 7 -5.21 1.34 -14.64
C THR A 7 -4.54 0.18 -13.92
N THR A 8 -4.07 0.44 -12.71
CA THR A 8 -3.64 -0.61 -11.77
C THR A 8 -4.70 -0.74 -10.68
N PRO A 9 -5.26 -1.94 -10.45
CA PRO A 9 -6.11 -2.14 -9.29
C PRO A 9 -5.27 -1.98 -8.01
N PHE A 10 -5.67 -1.03 -7.18
CA PHE A 10 -4.98 -0.69 -5.95
C PHE A 10 -5.91 -0.98 -4.76
N PRO A 11 -5.50 -1.76 -3.75
CA PRO A 11 -6.34 -2.01 -2.58
C PRO A 11 -6.68 -0.71 -1.84
N ASN A 12 -7.97 -0.38 -1.75
CA ASN A 12 -8.42 0.85 -1.07
C ASN A 12 -7.90 0.94 0.36
N LEU A 13 -7.78 -0.19 1.07
CA LEU A 13 -7.21 -0.24 2.43
C LEU A 13 -5.79 0.35 2.50
N LEU A 14 -4.97 0.14 1.46
CA LEU A 14 -3.64 0.72 1.41
C LEU A 14 -3.70 2.25 1.22
N LEU A 15 -4.64 2.75 0.41
CA LEU A 15 -4.82 4.19 0.19
C LEU A 15 -5.38 4.87 1.45
N ASP A 16 -6.50 4.36 1.96
CA ASP A 16 -7.28 5.01 2.99
C ASP A 16 -6.59 5.02 4.34
N ARG A 17 -5.77 3.98 4.60
CA ARG A 17 -5.30 3.67 5.96
C ARG A 17 -3.80 3.50 6.06
N VAL A 18 -3.14 3.01 5.00
CA VAL A 18 -1.69 2.79 5.03
C VAL A 18 -0.91 4.02 4.62
N MET A 19 -1.40 4.73 3.61
CA MET A 19 -0.71 5.88 3.04
C MET A 19 -0.30 6.93 4.09
N SER A 20 -1.17 7.23 5.05
CA SER A 20 -0.95 8.32 6.02
C SER A 20 0.14 8.05 7.06
N PHE A 21 0.53 6.79 7.29
CA PHE A 21 1.55 6.43 8.29
C PHE A 21 2.88 5.96 7.68
N LEU A 22 2.96 5.84 6.35
CA LEU A 22 4.18 5.51 5.65
C LEU A 22 4.96 6.78 5.32
N SER A 23 6.29 6.70 5.39
CA SER A 23 7.15 7.73 4.79
C SER A 23 6.99 7.75 3.26
N ASP A 24 7.33 8.86 2.59
CA ASP A 24 7.27 8.95 1.12
C ASP A 24 8.02 7.80 0.43
N THR A 25 9.19 7.41 0.96
CA THR A 25 9.96 6.30 0.38
C THR A 25 9.27 4.96 0.59
N GLU A 26 8.70 4.70 1.76
CA GLU A 26 7.94 3.48 2.03
C GLU A 26 6.69 3.38 1.15
N TRP A 27 5.94 4.48 1.01
CA TRP A 27 4.77 4.54 0.16
C TRP A 27 5.12 4.26 -1.30
N ARG A 28 6.18 4.90 -1.83
CA ARG A 28 6.66 4.66 -3.20
C ARG A 28 7.03 3.20 -3.43
N VAL A 29 7.80 2.59 -2.51
CA VAL A 29 8.16 1.16 -2.62
C VAL A 29 6.91 0.28 -2.64
N LEU A 30 5.94 0.55 -1.76
CA LEU A 30 4.67 -0.17 -1.73
C LEU A 30 3.89 -0.01 -3.05
N CYS A 31 3.82 1.19 -3.63
CA CYS A 31 3.18 1.43 -4.92
C CYS A 31 3.84 0.64 -6.05
N VAL A 32 5.17 0.55 -6.08
CA VAL A 32 5.90 -0.26 -7.08
C VAL A 32 5.52 -1.72 -6.95
N ILE A 33 5.46 -2.26 -5.73
CA ILE A 33 5.06 -3.65 -5.48
C ILE A 33 3.62 -3.87 -5.97
N VAL A 34 2.67 -2.98 -5.64
CA VAL A 34 1.27 -3.09 -6.11
C VAL A 34 1.20 -3.02 -7.65
N ARG A 35 1.92 -2.10 -8.28
CA ARG A 35 1.96 -1.97 -9.74
C ARG A 35 2.51 -3.22 -10.39
N GLN A 36 3.56 -3.81 -9.83
CA GLN A 36 4.23 -4.96 -10.41
C GLN A 36 3.46 -6.27 -10.17
N THR A 37 2.71 -6.36 -9.07
CA THR A 37 1.85 -7.51 -8.77
C THR A 37 0.48 -7.37 -9.40
N TYR A 38 -0.39 -6.54 -8.82
CA TYR A 38 -1.78 -6.42 -9.21
C TYR A 38 -1.99 -5.74 -10.57
N GLY A 39 -1.10 -4.82 -10.94
CA GLY A 39 -1.11 -4.23 -12.28
C GLY A 39 -0.82 -5.26 -13.39
N TRP A 40 -0.14 -6.37 -13.06
CA TRP A 40 0.12 -7.50 -13.98
C TRP A 40 -0.69 -8.75 -13.64
N GLN A 41 -1.65 -8.64 -12.73
CA GLN A 41 -2.52 -9.74 -12.29
C GLN A 41 -1.75 -10.93 -11.71
N LYS A 42 -0.62 -10.66 -11.05
CA LYS A 42 0.16 -11.66 -10.32
C LYS A 42 -0.01 -11.45 -8.81
N PRO A 43 -0.03 -12.52 -8.00
CA PRO A 43 -0.07 -12.40 -6.54
C PRO A 43 1.25 -11.88 -5.95
N GLU A 44 2.36 -12.14 -6.64
CA GLU A 44 3.71 -11.74 -6.28
C GLU A 44 4.53 -11.53 -7.56
N ASP A 45 5.64 -10.78 -7.47
CA ASP A 45 6.57 -10.67 -8.59
C ASP A 45 8.01 -10.60 -8.12
N TRP A 46 8.91 -11.04 -9.00
CA TRP A 46 10.33 -10.86 -8.80
C TRP A 46 10.73 -9.41 -9.06
N LEU A 47 11.45 -8.81 -8.12
CA LEU A 47 11.96 -7.45 -8.24
C LEU A 47 13.42 -7.39 -7.82
N SER A 48 14.26 -6.83 -8.70
CA SER A 48 15.63 -6.49 -8.35
C SER A 48 15.68 -5.19 -7.54
N HIS A 49 16.77 -5.01 -6.80
CA HIS A 49 16.99 -3.78 -6.06
C HIS A 49 17.14 -2.56 -6.98
N SER A 50 17.70 -2.73 -8.19
CA SER A 50 17.79 -1.65 -9.17
C SER A 50 16.42 -1.24 -9.69
N GLN A 51 15.52 -2.18 -10.00
CA GLN A 51 14.15 -1.87 -10.41
C GLN A 51 13.43 -1.04 -9.34
N LEU A 52 13.58 -1.41 -8.06
CA LEU A 52 13.01 -0.63 -6.96
C LEU A 52 13.57 0.79 -6.92
N LYS A 53 14.89 0.97 -7.07
CA LYS A 53 15.50 2.30 -7.12
C LYS A 53 14.97 3.13 -8.28
N ASP A 54 14.96 2.56 -9.49
CA ASP A 54 14.60 3.26 -10.72
C ASP A 54 13.13 3.70 -10.69
N HIS A 55 12.23 2.81 -10.26
CA HIS A 55 10.80 3.14 -10.15
C HIS A 55 10.46 4.10 -9.01
N THR A 56 11.21 4.07 -7.91
CA THR A 56 10.94 4.97 -6.77
C THR A 56 11.67 6.32 -6.88
N GLY A 57 12.75 6.39 -7.66
CA GLY A 57 13.66 7.54 -7.71
C GLY A 57 14.38 7.76 -6.37
N ARG A 58 14.66 6.69 -5.62
CA ARG A 58 15.24 6.75 -4.27
C ARG A 58 16.56 6.00 -4.17
N GLU A 59 17.40 6.48 -3.28
CA GLU A 59 18.72 5.90 -3.05
C GLU A 59 18.67 4.49 -2.46
N SER A 60 19.71 3.71 -2.73
CA SER A 60 19.78 2.28 -2.37
C SER A 60 19.53 2.05 -0.88
N ALA A 61 20.13 2.87 -0.01
CA ALA A 61 19.96 2.77 1.43
C ALA A 61 18.52 3.10 1.88
N ALA A 62 17.88 4.08 1.23
CA ALA A 62 16.51 4.46 1.54
C ALA A 62 15.52 3.37 1.13
N VAL A 63 15.68 2.80 -0.07
CA VAL A 63 14.89 1.65 -0.56
C VAL A 63 15.06 0.45 0.38
N SER A 64 16.30 0.10 0.75
CA SER A 64 16.56 -1.03 1.64
C SER A 64 15.90 -0.85 3.02
N ARG A 65 15.92 0.37 3.58
CA ARG A 65 15.27 0.71 4.86
C ARG A 65 13.74 0.66 4.74
N ALA A 66 13.19 1.14 3.64
CA ALA A 66 11.76 1.08 3.37
C ALA A 66 11.26 -0.36 3.28
N VAL A 67 11.93 -1.22 2.50
CA VAL A 67 11.59 -2.65 2.42
C VAL A 67 11.62 -3.31 3.80
N ASP A 68 12.65 -3.05 4.61
CA ASP A 68 12.75 -3.59 5.96
C ASP A 68 11.59 -3.16 6.86
N THR A 69 11.21 -1.88 6.80
CA THR A 69 10.09 -1.32 7.56
C THR A 69 8.77 -1.93 7.13
N LEU A 70 8.52 -2.06 5.82
CA LEU A 70 7.30 -2.66 5.28
C LEU A 70 7.15 -4.15 5.65
N VAL A 71 8.26 -4.91 5.62
CA VAL A 71 8.29 -6.32 6.08
C VAL A 71 8.00 -6.41 7.57
N LYS A 72 8.67 -5.60 8.40
CA LYS A 72 8.46 -5.58 9.86
C LYS A 72 7.03 -5.17 10.25
N ARG A 73 6.43 -4.25 9.50
CA ARG A 73 5.01 -3.85 9.66
C ARG A 73 4.04 -4.90 9.14
N GLY A 74 4.51 -5.95 8.45
CA GLY A 74 3.67 -7.01 7.89
C GLY A 74 2.80 -6.54 6.73
N LEU A 75 3.18 -5.46 6.04
CA LEU A 75 2.46 -4.96 4.86
C LEU A 75 2.85 -5.73 3.60
N ILE A 76 4.11 -6.18 3.54
CA ILE A 76 4.64 -6.96 2.42
C ILE A 76 5.30 -8.24 2.94
N VAL A 77 5.41 -9.21 2.04
CA VAL A 77 6.20 -10.43 2.23
C VAL A 77 7.31 -10.42 1.19
N VAL A 78 8.52 -10.77 1.62
CA VAL A 78 9.68 -10.97 0.73
C VAL A 78 10.17 -12.40 0.87
N ARG A 79 10.41 -13.06 -0.25
CA ARG A 79 10.89 -14.44 -0.33
C ARG A 79 12.09 -14.58 -1.24
N ASP A 80 12.84 -15.64 -1.05
CA ASP A 80 13.84 -16.09 -2.01
C ASP A 80 13.24 -16.98 -3.11
N ARG A 81 14.05 -17.40 -4.08
CA ARG A 81 13.63 -18.32 -5.16
C ARG A 81 13.15 -19.69 -4.68
N PHE A 82 13.45 -20.05 -3.43
CA PHE A 82 13.07 -21.32 -2.79
C PHE A 82 11.84 -21.14 -1.88
N ASN A 83 11.11 -20.03 -2.05
CA ASN A 83 9.90 -19.69 -1.30
C ASN A 83 10.13 -19.46 0.22
N ARG A 84 11.38 -19.33 0.68
CA ARG A 84 11.71 -19.04 2.07
C ARG A 84 11.47 -17.57 2.36
N ARG A 85 10.75 -17.27 3.44
CA ARG A 85 10.51 -15.88 3.88
C ARG A 85 11.78 -15.25 4.41
N LEU A 86 12.02 -14.01 4.01
CA LEU A 86 13.21 -13.22 4.40
C LEU A 86 12.75 -12.02 5.23
N ASN A 87 12.75 -12.21 6.55
CA ASN A 87 12.20 -11.24 7.50
C ASN A 87 13.21 -10.14 7.83
N SER A 88 14.51 -10.40 7.71
CA SER A 88 15.56 -9.43 8.03
C SER A 88 16.32 -8.91 6.81
N THR A 89 16.89 -7.71 6.94
CA THR A 89 17.75 -7.13 5.89
C THR A 89 18.98 -8.01 5.63
N ALA A 90 19.54 -8.63 6.66
CA ALA A 90 20.70 -9.50 6.53
C ALA A 90 20.38 -10.76 5.71
N GLU A 91 19.22 -11.37 5.92
CA GLU A 91 18.74 -12.51 5.11
C GLU A 91 18.57 -12.13 3.64
N ARG A 92 17.94 -10.98 3.37
CA ARG A 92 17.75 -10.47 1.99
C ARG A 92 19.08 -10.22 1.28
N ARG A 93 20.08 -9.67 1.98
CA ARG A 93 21.42 -9.44 1.42
C ARG A 93 22.21 -10.72 1.19
N ARG A 94 22.05 -11.72 2.08
CA ARG A 94 22.72 -13.02 1.95
C ARG A 94 22.08 -13.90 0.88
N SER A 95 20.82 -13.65 0.53
CA SER A 95 20.18 -14.30 -0.60
C SER A 95 20.91 -13.94 -1.89
N ARG A 96 21.64 -14.90 -2.46
CA ARG A 96 22.22 -14.80 -3.82
C ARG A 96 21.18 -15.04 -4.92
N SER A 97 19.91 -15.15 -4.53
CA SER A 97 18.80 -15.41 -5.43
C SER A 97 17.91 -14.19 -5.54
N GLY A 98 17.14 -14.19 -6.62
CA GLY A 98 16.11 -13.21 -6.84
C GLY A 98 15.13 -13.09 -5.67
N LEU A 99 14.75 -11.86 -5.34
CA LEU A 99 13.77 -11.57 -4.29
C LEU A 99 12.38 -11.46 -4.90
N VAL A 100 11.44 -12.21 -4.35
CA VAL A 100 10.03 -12.21 -4.75
C VAL A 100 9.23 -11.41 -3.72
N PHE A 101 8.45 -10.44 -4.20
CA PHE A 101 7.70 -9.50 -3.37
C PHE A 101 6.20 -9.69 -3.56
N ALA A 102 5.45 -9.65 -2.45
CA ALA A 102 4.01 -9.71 -2.43
C ALA A 102 3.44 -8.75 -1.38
N ILE A 103 2.20 -8.28 -1.57
CA ILE A 103 1.43 -7.72 -0.45
C ILE A 103 1.10 -8.87 0.51
N HIS A 104 1.16 -8.61 1.81
CA HIS A 104 0.92 -9.66 2.80
C HIS A 104 -0.51 -10.20 2.70
N PRO A 105 -0.76 -11.51 2.51
CA PRO A 105 -2.12 -12.03 2.26
C PRO A 105 -3.12 -11.70 3.37
N LEU A 106 -2.70 -11.82 4.64
CA LEU A 106 -3.57 -11.50 5.79
C LEU A 106 -3.98 -10.03 5.86
N PHE A 107 -3.23 -9.14 5.20
CA PHE A 107 -3.55 -7.72 5.13
C PHE A 107 -4.84 -7.49 4.34
N LEU A 108 -5.09 -8.30 3.30
CA LEU A 108 -6.26 -8.17 2.44
C LEU A 108 -7.46 -9.01 2.92
N ASP A 109 -7.19 -10.20 3.48
CA ASP A 109 -8.25 -11.18 3.72
C ASP A 109 -8.92 -11.12 5.09
N SER A 110 -8.26 -10.61 6.15
CA SER A 110 -8.73 -10.88 7.52
C SER A 110 -9.30 -9.68 8.27
N ALA A 111 -10.53 -9.84 8.76
CA ALA A 111 -11.18 -8.92 9.70
C ALA A 111 -10.37 -8.74 11.00
N LEU A 112 -9.63 -9.78 11.42
CA LEU A 112 -8.74 -9.76 12.58
C LEU A 112 -7.53 -8.85 12.37
N TYR A 113 -6.94 -8.85 11.17
CA TYR A 113 -5.83 -7.95 10.87
C TYR A 113 -6.32 -6.50 10.87
N ARG A 114 -7.46 -6.22 10.21
CA ARG A 114 -8.13 -4.90 10.29
C ARG A 114 -8.28 -4.43 11.74
N ARG A 115 -8.74 -5.29 12.65
CA ARG A 115 -8.88 -4.94 14.09
C ARG A 115 -7.54 -4.63 14.77
N ARG A 116 -6.50 -5.42 14.48
CA ARG A 116 -5.15 -5.28 15.09
C ARG A 116 -4.42 -4.00 14.69
N ILE A 117 -4.68 -3.47 13.50
CA ILE A 117 -4.11 -2.19 13.02
C ILE A 117 -5.06 -0.99 13.20
N GLY A 118 -6.15 -1.14 13.96
CA GLY A 118 -7.08 -0.03 14.27
C GLY A 118 -8.09 0.29 13.16
N LEU A 119 -8.37 -0.65 12.25
CA LEU A 119 -9.25 -0.52 11.08
C LEU A 119 -10.56 -1.33 11.20
N GLY A 120 -10.96 -1.71 12.42
CA GLY A 120 -12.12 -2.56 12.68
C GLY A 120 -13.47 -2.00 12.21
N ASP A 121 -13.62 -0.67 12.12
CA ASP A 121 -14.91 -0.01 11.85
C ASP A 121 -15.31 0.07 10.36
N PHE A 122 -14.48 -0.43 9.44
CA PHE A 122 -14.66 -0.16 8.01
C PHE A 122 -15.92 -0.84 7.41
N THR A 123 -16.29 -2.03 7.85
CA THR A 123 -17.49 -2.73 7.35
C THR A 123 -18.81 -2.13 7.87
N LEU A 124 -18.77 -1.30 8.92
CA LEU A 124 -19.97 -0.64 9.48
C LEU A 124 -20.21 0.76 8.89
N ARG A 125 -19.17 1.44 8.40
CA ARG A 125 -19.30 2.81 7.85
C ARG A 125 -19.81 2.86 6.41
N SER A 126 -19.52 1.86 5.58
CA SER A 126 -19.96 1.84 4.18
C SER A 126 -21.48 1.75 4.03
N SER A 127 -22.19 1.21 5.02
CA SER A 127 -23.67 1.15 5.03
C SER A 127 -24.34 2.41 5.58
N GLN A 128 -23.61 3.34 6.19
CA GLN A 128 -24.19 4.60 6.71
C GLN A 128 -23.88 5.83 5.84
N SER A 129 -22.86 5.79 4.97
CA SER A 129 -22.49 6.94 4.14
C SER A 129 -23.40 7.19 2.92
N GLU A 130 -24.35 6.30 2.61
CA GLU A 130 -25.35 6.55 1.56
C GLU A 130 -26.49 7.48 1.99
N ASN A 131 -26.66 7.75 3.30
CA ASN A 131 -27.83 8.50 3.80
C ASN A 131 -27.59 9.98 4.16
N ASN A 132 -26.38 10.53 4.00
CA ASN A 132 -26.06 11.90 4.47
C ASN A 132 -25.56 12.87 3.37
N LYS A 133 -26.17 12.83 2.18
CA LYS A 133 -26.00 13.87 1.13
C LYS A 133 -27.16 14.86 1.06
N SER A 134 -27.76 15.24 2.20
CA SER A 134 -28.59 16.45 2.28
C SER A 134 -27.88 17.47 3.17
N ASN A 135 -27.88 18.73 2.73
CA ASN A 135 -27.37 19.93 3.43
C ASN A 135 -25.89 20.35 3.24
N TYR A 136 -25.43 20.47 1.99
CA TYR A 136 -24.24 21.31 1.67
C TYR A 136 -24.54 22.53 0.78
N HIS A 137 -25.82 22.89 0.63
CA HIS A 137 -26.24 24.10 -0.09
C HIS A 137 -27.31 24.88 0.67
N SER A 138 -26.90 25.54 1.76
CA SER A 138 -27.48 26.83 2.15
C SER A 138 -26.60 27.45 3.25
N LYS A 139 -25.80 28.45 2.87
CA LYS A 139 -25.22 29.54 3.68
C LYS A 139 -23.98 30.10 2.98
N LYS A 140 -24.22 30.94 1.98
CA LYS A 140 -23.41 32.14 1.72
C LYS A 140 -24.39 33.24 1.34
N GLU A 141 -25.01 33.82 2.35
CA GLU A 141 -25.66 35.11 2.26
C GLU A 141 -24.75 36.13 2.99
N THR A 142 -24.44 37.18 2.22
CA THR A 142 -24.33 38.60 2.61
C THR A 142 -23.22 39.14 3.50
N ASN A 143 -22.78 40.32 3.03
CA ASN A 143 -22.09 41.45 3.67
C ASN A 143 -20.56 41.41 3.83
N ASP A 144 -19.90 42.10 2.90
CA ASP A 144 -18.77 42.97 3.22
C ASP A 144 -18.96 44.31 2.48
N ASP A 145 -19.69 45.22 3.13
CA ASP A 145 -19.63 46.67 2.89
C ASP A 145 -18.48 47.21 3.75
N LEU A 146 -17.43 47.79 3.15
CA LEU A 146 -16.65 48.93 3.68
C LEU A 146 -15.45 49.27 2.77
N LYS A 147 -15.70 50.08 1.72
CA LYS A 147 -15.03 51.37 1.42
C LYS A 147 -15.40 51.89 0.04
#